data_AF-A0A9N9KFD9-F1
#
_entry.id   AF-A0A9N9KFD9-F1
#
_cell.length_a   1.000
_cell.length_b   1.000
_cell.length_c   1.000
_cell.angle_alpha   90.00
_cell.angle_beta   90.00
_cell.angle_gamma   90.00
#
_symmetry.space_group_name_H-M   'P 1'
#
loop_
_entity.id
_entity.type
_entity.pdbx_description
1 polymer ?
#
loop_
_entity_poly.entity_id
_entity_poly.type
_entity_poly.pdbx_seq_one_letter_code
_entity_poly.pdbx_strand_id
1 'polypeptide(L)'
;LAIERAVAIDSVLRASKICQKVFQNLATSDTVIKKDRSPVTVADFSAQAVISKILYEYFPNDPIDNGKELRNKVLSLANTVLDTPLNDNEA
;
A
#
# COMPACT_ATOMS: atom_id res chain seq x y z
N LEU A 1 15.92 17.29 -10.71
CA LEU A 1 15.03 16.44 -11.55
C LEU A 1 15.68 15.14 -12.06
N ALA A 2 16.97 15.12 -12.44
CA ALA A 2 17.58 13.89 -12.98
C ALA A 2 17.66 12.75 -11.93
N ILE A 3 17.92 13.10 -10.67
CA ILE A 3 18.01 12.15 -9.56
C ILE A 3 16.61 11.66 -9.17
N GLU A 4 15.65 12.56 -9.05
CA GLU A 4 14.24 12.27 -8.75
C GLU A 4 13.66 11.28 -9.77
N ARG A 5 13.92 11.51 -11.06
CA ARG A 5 13.51 10.60 -12.13
C ARG A 5 14.16 9.22 -12.01
N ALA A 6 15.46 9.16 -11.74
CA ALA A 6 16.17 7.89 -11.60
C ALA A 6 15.68 7.08 -10.39
N VAL A 7 15.49 7.75 -9.24
CA VAL A 7 14.96 7.14 -8.01
C VAL A 7 13.52 6.66 -8.23
N ALA A 8 12.67 7.42 -8.91
CA ALA A 8 11.31 7.01 -9.24
C ALA A 8 11.28 5.74 -10.10
N ILE A 9 12.13 5.67 -11.13
CA ILE A 9 12.23 4.48 -12.00
C ILE A 9 12.69 3.25 -11.19
N ASP A 10 13.75 3.39 -10.39
CA ASP A 10 14.25 2.30 -9.54
C ASP A 10 13.19 1.81 -8.54
N SER A 11 12.48 2.75 -7.92
CA SER A 11 11.40 2.46 -6.96
C SER A 11 10.28 1.63 -7.60
N VAL A 12 9.80 2.03 -8.78
CA VAL A 12 8.73 1.31 -9.50
C VAL A 12 9.21 -0.06 -9.97
N LEU A 13 10.45 -0.18 -10.44
CA LEU A 13 11.02 -1.47 -10.87
C LEU A 13 11.08 -2.48 -9.71
N ARG A 14 11.49 -2.03 -8.52
CA ARG A 14 11.55 -2.88 -7.32
C ARG A 14 10.17 -3.26 -6.82
N ALA A 15 9.26 -2.29 -6.73
CA ALA A 15 7.87 -2.55 -6.35
C ALA A 15 7.21 -3.56 -7.30
N SER A 16 7.38 -3.38 -8.61
CA SER A 16 6.83 -4.30 -9.62
C SER A 16 7.32 -5.74 -9.44
N LYS A 17 8.62 -5.93 -9.17
CA LYS A 17 9.19 -7.27 -8.88
C LYS A 17 8.60 -7.89 -7.62
N ILE A 18 8.37 -7.09 -6.58
CA ILE A 18 7.77 -7.56 -5.32
C ILE A 18 6.31 -7.94 -5.54
N CYS A 19 5.52 -7.10 -6.22
CA CYS A 19 4.13 -7.44 -6.55
C CYS A 19 4.02 -8.72 -7.36
N GLN A 20 4.91 -8.94 -8.35
CA GLN A 20 4.95 -10.18 -9.11
C GLN A 20 5.23 -11.41 -8.22
N LYS A 21 6.21 -11.31 -7.31
CA LYS A 21 6.52 -12.39 -6.36
C LYS A 21 5.37 -12.65 -5.39
N VAL A 22 4.77 -11.60 -4.85
CA VAL A 22 3.61 -11.67 -3.95
C VAL A 22 2.44 -12.34 -4.67
N PHE A 23 2.15 -11.94 -5.90
CA PHE A 23 1.10 -12.55 -6.73
C PHE A 23 1.36 -14.03 -7.01
N GLN A 24 2.59 -14.40 -7.40
CA GLN A 24 2.96 -15.81 -7.66
C GLN A 24 2.85 -16.67 -6.39
N ASN A 25 3.23 -16.15 -5.23
CA ASN A 25 3.16 -16.87 -3.96
C ASN A 25 1.71 -16.95 -3.40
N LEU A 26 0.90 -15.91 -3.61
CA LEU A 26 -0.53 -15.93 -3.24
C LEU A 26 -1.37 -16.81 -4.17
N ALA A 27 -0.95 -17.00 -5.43
CA ALA A 27 -1.60 -17.94 -6.34
C ALA A 27 -1.28 -19.41 -6.00
N THR A 28 -0.25 -19.67 -5.19
CA THR A 28 0.22 -21.02 -4.81
C THR A 28 -0.10 -21.39 -3.36
N SER A 29 -0.34 -20.42 -2.48
CA SER A 29 -0.83 -20.63 -1.11
C SER A 29 -2.27 -20.12 -1.00
N ASP A 30 -3.20 -21.02 -0.64
CA ASP A 30 -4.62 -20.78 -0.32
C ASP A 30 -5.02 -19.31 -0.24
N THR A 31 -5.68 -18.84 -1.31
CA THR A 31 -6.15 -17.46 -1.51
C THR A 31 -6.80 -16.90 -0.24
N VAL A 32 -6.12 -16.01 0.48
CA VAL A 32 -6.75 -15.21 1.55
C VAL A 32 -7.59 -14.13 0.89
N ILE A 33 -8.82 -14.50 0.52
CA ILE A 33 -9.84 -13.57 0.06
C ILE A 33 -10.42 -12.90 1.30
N LYS A 34 -10.19 -11.59 1.46
CA LYS A 34 -10.93 -10.79 2.46
C LYS A 34 -12.43 -10.87 2.16
N LYS A 35 -13.25 -10.92 3.22
CA LYS A 35 -14.72 -11.07 3.15
C LYS A 35 -15.43 -10.07 2.23
N ASP A 36 -14.80 -8.93 1.92
CA ASP A 36 -15.37 -7.81 1.18
C ASP A 36 -15.05 -7.79 -0.34
N ARG A 37 -14.24 -8.73 -0.86
CA ARG A 37 -13.89 -8.84 -2.31
C ARG A 37 -13.36 -7.55 -2.95
N SER A 38 -12.89 -6.58 -2.16
CA SER A 38 -12.30 -5.37 -2.69
C SER A 38 -10.91 -5.67 -3.28
N PRO A 39 -10.56 -5.13 -4.46
CA PRO A 39 -9.33 -5.50 -5.19
C PRO A 39 -8.07 -4.83 -4.62
N VAL A 40 -8.09 -4.37 -3.37
CA VAL A 40 -6.89 -3.89 -2.66
C VAL A 40 -6.19 -5.11 -2.10
N THR A 41 -5.28 -5.65 -2.91
CA THR A 41 -4.56 -6.88 -2.62
C THR A 41 -3.31 -6.58 -1.80
N VAL A 42 -2.75 -7.58 -1.14
CA VAL A 42 -1.44 -7.49 -0.44
C VAL A 42 -0.35 -6.86 -1.34
N ALA A 43 -0.48 -6.97 -2.65
CA ALA A 43 0.41 -6.34 -3.62
C ALA A 43 0.35 -4.81 -3.59
N ASP A 44 -0.81 -4.19 -3.39
CA ASP A 44 -0.95 -2.72 -3.36
C ASP A 44 -0.24 -2.14 -2.13
N PHE A 45 -0.41 -2.76 -0.97
CA PHE A 45 0.31 -2.40 0.25
C PHE A 45 1.82 -2.63 0.11
N SER A 46 2.21 -3.74 -0.53
CA SER A 46 3.62 -4.06 -0.77
C SER A 46 4.28 -3.02 -1.70
N ALA A 47 3.59 -2.61 -2.76
CA ALA A 47 4.07 -1.57 -3.67
C ALA A 47 4.24 -0.24 -2.94
N GLN A 48 3.22 0.19 -2.18
CA GLN A 48 3.25 1.45 -1.46
C GLN A 48 4.36 1.48 -0.40
N ALA A 49 4.55 0.41 0.35
CA ALA A 49 5.60 0.32 1.37
C ALA A 49 7.00 0.43 0.74
N VAL A 50 7.26 -0.27 -0.37
CA VAL A 50 8.54 -0.26 -1.07
C VAL A 50 8.85 1.11 -1.66
N ILE A 51 7.89 1.70 -2.37
CA ILE A 51 8.07 3.01 -3.00
C ILE A 51 8.28 4.08 -1.93
N SER A 52 7.44 4.10 -0.87
CA SER A 52 7.55 5.09 0.20
C SER A 52 8.89 4.98 0.93
N LYS A 53 9.38 3.76 1.17
CA LYS A 53 10.68 3.53 1.81
C LYS A 53 11.84 4.09 0.98
N ILE A 54 11.87 3.79 -0.31
CA ILE A 54 12.95 4.26 -1.20
C ILE A 54 12.88 5.78 -1.34
N LEU A 55 11.70 6.34 -1.57
CA LEU A 55 11.55 7.80 -1.67
C LEU A 55 11.99 8.51 -0.38
N TYR A 56 11.65 7.97 0.80
CA TYR A 56 12.08 8.54 2.07
C TYR A 56 13.60 8.49 2.29
N GLU A 57 14.28 7.46 1.78
CA GLU A 57 15.75 7.35 1.88
C GLU A 57 16.48 8.42 1.04
N TYR A 58 15.93 8.78 -0.13
CA TYR A 58 16.54 9.77 -1.02
C TYR A 58 16.00 11.19 -0.80
N PHE A 59 14.76 11.33 -0.34
CA PHE A 59 14.04 12.59 -0.18
C PHE A 59 13.29 12.63 1.18
N PRO A 60 14.01 12.66 2.31
CA PRO A 60 13.40 12.52 3.64
C PRO A 60 12.47 13.67 4.04
N ASN A 61 12.56 14.81 3.36
CA ASN A 61 11.74 16.00 3.62
C ASN A 61 10.55 16.12 2.66
N ASP A 62 10.47 15.25 1.64
CA ASP A 62 9.37 15.30 0.69
C ASP A 62 8.11 14.66 1.32
N PRO A 63 6.96 15.33 1.25
CA PRO A 63 5.72 14.76 1.76
C PRO A 63 5.29 13.58 0.90
N ILE A 64 5.16 12.40 1.51
CA ILE A 64 4.64 11.19 0.86
C ILE A 64 3.25 10.91 1.43
N ASP A 65 2.22 10.90 0.57
CA ASP A 65 0.91 10.41 0.95
C ASP A 65 0.94 8.87 1.04
N ASN A 66 0.91 8.35 2.26
CA ASN A 66 0.84 6.92 2.54
C ASN A 66 -0.60 6.37 2.48
N GLY A 67 -1.52 7.07 1.82
CA GLY A 67 -2.91 6.67 1.69
C GLY A 67 -3.70 6.81 2.99
N LYS A 68 -3.17 7.53 4.01
CA LYS A 68 -3.88 7.80 5.27
C LYS A 68 -5.21 8.51 5.03
N GLU A 69 -5.28 9.41 4.06
CA GLU A 69 -6.54 10.09 3.73
C GLU A 69 -7.59 9.11 3.18
N LEU A 70 -7.19 8.20 2.29
CA LEU A 70 -8.09 7.17 1.76
C LEU A 70 -8.52 6.18 2.84
N ARG A 71 -7.59 5.74 3.70
CA ARG A 71 -7.90 4.90 4.87
C ARG A 71 -8.89 5.58 5.81
N ASN A 72 -8.69 6.87 6.12
CA ASN A 72 -9.60 7.64 6.97
C ASN A 72 -11.00 7.77 6.36
N LYS A 73 -11.10 7.99 5.03
CA LYS A 73 -12.39 8.04 4.32
C LYS A 73 -13.12 6.70 4.35
N VAL A 74 -12.39 5.60 4.14
CA VAL A 74 -12.94 4.24 4.24
C VAL A 74 -13.36 3.91 5.67
N LEU A 75 -12.55 4.28 6.68
CA LEU A 75 -12.87 4.08 8.09
C LEU A 75 -14.12 4.87 8.50
N SER A 76 -14.21 6.12 8.08
CA SER A 76 -15.38 6.97 8.30
C SER A 76 -16.63 6.36 7.68
N LEU A 77 -16.57 5.94 6.41
CA LEU A 77 -17.68 5.31 5.72
C LEU A 77 -18.09 3.97 6.37
N ALA A 78 -17.13 3.13 6.75
CA ALA A 78 -17.38 1.88 7.44
C ALA A 78 -18.06 2.13 8.81
N ASN A 79 -17.61 3.13 9.57
CA ASN A 79 -18.21 3.48 10.85
C ASN A 79 -19.63 4.06 10.74
N THR A 80 -20.11 4.43 9.54
CA THR A 80 -21.53 4.79 9.35
C THR A 80 -22.47 3.57 9.29
N VAL A 81 -21.93 2.37 9.05
CA VAL A 81 -22.71 1.14 8.86
C VAL A 81 -22.43 0.07 9.91
N LEU A 82 -21.47 0.29 10.81
CA LEU A 82 -21.08 -0.66 11.86
C LEU A 82 -21.71 -0.27 13.20
N ASP A 83 -22.26 -1.24 13.93
CA ASP A 83 -22.78 -1.06 15.29
C ASP A 83 -21.67 -0.77 16.32
N THR A 84 -20.42 -1.12 15.99
CA THR A 84 -19.23 -0.83 16.80
C THR A 84 -18.15 -0.19 15.93
N PRO A 85 -17.66 1.02 16.28
CA PRO A 85 -16.66 1.72 15.47
C PRO A 85 -15.31 1.02 15.42
N LEU A 86 -14.68 1.03 14.25
CA LEU A 86 -13.28 0.69 14.05
C LEU A 86 -12.38 1.88 14.38
N ASN A 87 -11.28 1.62 15.11
CA ASN A 87 -10.30 2.63 15.52
C ASN A 87 -8.95 2.36 14.83
N ASP A 88 -8.28 3.42 14.40
CA ASP A 88 -7.01 3.38 13.62
C ASP A 88 -5.77 3.08 14.49
N ASN A 89 -5.95 2.53 15.71
CA ASN A 89 -4.89 2.38 16.73
C ASN A 89 -4.03 1.11 16.59
N GLU A 90 -4.14 0.38 15.49
CA GLU A 90 -3.35 -0.82 15.21
C GLU A 90 -2.65 -0.70 13.85
N ALA A 91 -1.61 0.13 13.78
CA ALA A 91 -0.61 0.12 12.71
C ALA A 91 0.76 0.54 13.23
#